data_AF-A0A969VTF9-F1
#
_entry.id   AF-A0A969VTF9-F1
#
_cell.length_a   1.000
_cell.length_b   1.000
_cell.length_c   1.000
_cell.angle_alpha   90.00
_cell.angle_beta   90.00
_cell.angle_gamma   90.00
#
_symmetry.space_group_name_H-M   'P 1'
#
loop_
_entity.id
_entity.type
_entity.pdbx_description
1 polymer ?
#
loop_
_entity_poly.entity_id
_entity_poly.type
_entity_poly.pdbx_seq_one_letter_code
_entity_poly.pdbx_strand_id
1 'polypeptide(L)' 'MSKENIQTYVDLVSSTRGNVIENIHQGIAVAMDSEGRIIKQWGDIKTEIFPRSALKLIQTFGIITTGADKALKLNDER' A
#
# COMPACT_ATOMS: atom_id res chain seq x y z
N MET A 1 15.29 4.24 -24.59
CA MET A 1 14.81 5.08 -23.48
C MET A 1 15.59 4.65 -22.25
N SER A 2 16.54 5.45 -21.80
CA SER A 2 17.38 5.13 -20.63
C SER A 2 16.47 4.90 -19.43
N LYS A 3 16.62 3.76 -18.74
CA LYS A 3 15.96 3.55 -17.44
C LYS A 3 16.45 4.68 -16.54
N GLU A 4 15.58 5.63 -16.20
CA GLU A 4 15.85 6.49 -15.05
C GLU A 4 16.16 5.56 -13.88
N ASN A 5 17.27 5.83 -13.20
CA ASN A 5 17.74 5.02 -12.10
C ASN A 5 16.85 5.33 -10.89
N ILE A 6 15.62 4.83 -10.90
CA ILE A 6 14.67 4.99 -9.81
C ILE A 6 15.17 4.13 -8.67
N GLN A 7 15.53 4.79 -7.57
CA GLN A 7 15.86 4.11 -6.33
C GLN A 7 14.65 3.32 -5.85
N THR A 8 14.83 2.03 -5.52
CA THR A 8 13.73 1.16 -5.07
C THR A 8 12.99 1.76 -3.88
N TYR A 9 13.70 2.14 -2.81
CA TYR A 9 13.13 2.75 -1.60
C TYR A 9 13.70 4.16 -1.40
N VAL A 10 12.85 5.09 -0.98
CA VAL A 10 13.27 6.46 -0.63
C VAL A 10 12.93 6.79 0.81
N ASP A 11 13.60 7.79 1.37
CA ASP A 11 13.30 8.31 2.70
C ASP A 11 11.94 9.02 2.65
N LEU A 12 10.92 8.43 3.28
CA LEU A 12 9.56 8.99 3.28
C LEU A 12 9.36 9.98 4.43
N VAL A 13 9.88 9.63 5.62
CA VAL A 13 9.78 10.47 6.81
C VAL A 13 10.93 10.18 7.75
N SER A 14 11.43 11.21 8.43
CA SER A 14 12.43 11.08 9.49
C SER A 14 11.90 11.61 10.81
N SER A 15 12.39 11.06 11.91
CA SER A 15 12.13 11.54 13.27
C SER A 15 13.44 12.01 13.89
N THR A 16 13.41 13.12 14.61
CA THR A 16 14.60 13.69 15.26
C THR A 16 14.54 13.58 16.79
N ARG A 17 15.72 13.48 17.41
CA ARG A 17 15.94 13.71 18.83
C ARG A 17 16.78 14.98 18.97
N GLY A 18 16.11 16.11 19.21
CA GLY A 18 16.73 17.42 19.11
C GLY A 18 17.18 17.69 17.67
N ASN A 19 18.47 18.00 17.48
CA ASN A 19 19.04 18.31 16.16
C ASN A 19 19.58 17.08 15.40
N VAL A 20 19.40 15.87 15.94
CA VAL A 20 19.91 14.63 15.35
C VAL A 20 18.75 13.85 14.75
N ILE A 21 18.88 13.42 13.49
CA ILE A 21 17.96 12.44 12.89
C ILE A 21 18.21 11.09 13.55
N GLU A 22 17.22 10.59 14.27
CA GLU A 22 17.32 9.33 15.01
C GLU A 22 16.78 8.16 14.18
N ASN A 23 15.71 8.37 13.42
CA ASN A 23 15.11 7.33 12.58
C ASN A 23 14.72 7.88 11.22
N ILE A 24 14.82 7.03 10.20
CA ILE A 24 14.35 7.27 8.84
C ILE A 24 13.47 6.09 8.46
N HIS A 25 12.25 6.38 8.04
CA HIS A 25 11.34 5.39 7.47
C HIS A 25 11.50 5.43 5.96
N GLN A 26 12.17 4.41 5.44
CA GLN A 26 12.31 4.21 4.01
C GLN A 26 11.14 3.41 3.46
N GLY A 27 10.70 3.75 2.27
CA GLY A 27 9.59 3.05 1.65
C GLY A 27 9.33 3.47 0.22
N ILE A 28 8.19 2.97 -0.26
CA ILE A 28 7.62 3.27 -1.56
C ILE A 28 6.23 3.82 -1.29
N ALA A 29 5.86 4.89 -1.98
CA ALA A 29 4.54 5.48 -1.85
C ALA A 29 4.03 5.95 -3.22
N VAL A 30 2.72 5.93 -3.38
CA VAL A 30 2.04 6.43 -4.56
C VAL A 30 0.76 7.15 -4.14
N ALA A 31 0.52 8.31 -4.74
CA ALA A 31 -0.74 9.03 -4.66
C ALA A 31 -1.41 8.97 -6.05
N MET A 32 -2.67 8.55 -6.10
CA MET A 32 -3.44 8.39 -7.32
C MET A 32 -4.80 9.07 -7.18
N ASP A 33 -5.40 9.48 -8.31
CA ASP A 33 -6.77 9.96 -8.32
C ASP A 33 -7.79 8.81 -8.45
N SER A 34 -9.08 9.16 -8.49
CA SER A 34 -10.18 8.20 -8.62
C SER A 34 -10.26 7.49 -9.98
N GLU A 35 -9.59 8.01 -11.01
CA GLU A 35 -9.47 7.36 -12.32
C GLU A 35 -8.26 6.41 -12.38
N GLY A 36 -7.49 6.31 -11.29
CA GLY A 36 -6.29 5.50 -11.20
C GLY A 36 -5.05 6.14 -11.82
N ARG A 37 -5.09 7.45 -12.14
CA ARG A 37 -3.92 8.16 -12.64
C ARG A 37 -2.97 8.47 -11.48
N ILE A 38 -1.68 8.22 -11.68
CA ILE A 38 -0.65 8.55 -10.68
C ILE A 38 -0.46 10.07 -10.64
N ILE A 39 -0.78 10.67 -9.51
CA ILE A 39 -0.54 12.09 -9.22
C ILE A 39 0.93 12.28 -8.80
N LYS A 40 1.44 11.34 -7.99
CA LYS A 40 2.82 11.37 -7.48
C LYS A 40 3.30 9.99 -7.07
N GLN A 41 4.59 9.73 -7.25
CA GLN A 41 5.24 8.51 -6.81
C GLN A 41 6.55 8.82 -6.05
N TRP A 42 6.90 7.92 -5.14
CA TRP A 42 8.13 7.94 -4.35
C TRP A 42 8.73 6.53 -4.36
N GLY A 43 9.95 6.39 -4.86
CA GLY A 43 10.59 5.10 -5.08
C GLY A 43 10.05 4.33 -6.30
N ASP A 44 10.41 3.05 -6.41
CA ASP A 44 9.95 2.19 -7.50
C ASP A 44 8.62 1.51 -7.13
N ILE A 45 7.50 2.11 -7.56
CA ILE A 45 6.15 1.60 -7.32
C ILE A 45 5.85 0.25 -8.00
N LYS A 46 6.76 -0.28 -8.82
CA LYS A 46 6.65 -1.63 -9.41
C LYS A 46 7.30 -2.71 -8.55
N THR A 47 7.93 -2.35 -7.44
CA THR A 47 8.55 -3.29 -6.52
C THR A 47 7.48 -4.20 -5.91
N GLU A 48 7.68 -5.51 -6.01
CA GLU A 48 6.80 -6.48 -5.38
C GLU A 48 7.01 -6.49 -3.86
N ILE A 49 5.91 -6.48 -3.12
CA ILE A 49 5.90 -6.53 -1.65
C ILE A 49 4.89 -7.57 -1.18
N PHE A 50 5.02 -8.01 0.07
CA PHE A 50 3.94 -8.71 0.75
C PHE A 50 2.99 -7.69 1.41
N PRO A 51 1.79 -7.42 0.86
CA PRO A 51 0.86 -6.36 1.32
C PRO A 51 0.21 -6.62 2.70
N ARG A 52 0.42 -7.80 3.30
CA ARG A 52 -0.11 -8.18 4.63
C ARG A 52 -1.60 -7.85 4.76
N SER A 53 -2.00 -7.19 5.85
CA SER A 53 -3.38 -6.82 6.16
C SER A 53 -4.03 -5.90 5.13
N ALA A 54 -3.30 -5.26 4.22
CA ALA A 54 -3.91 -4.46 3.15
C ALA A 54 -4.72 -5.32 2.15
N LEU A 55 -4.48 -6.64 2.09
CA LEU A 55 -5.26 -7.55 1.24
C LEU A 55 -6.65 -7.90 1.75
N LYS A 56 -7.06 -7.43 2.94
CA LYS A 56 -8.38 -7.75 3.49
C LYS A 56 -9.52 -7.41 2.51
N LEU A 57 -9.42 -6.30 1.78
CA LEU A 57 -10.41 -5.93 0.77
C LEU A 57 -10.53 -6.98 -0.35
N ILE A 58 -9.41 -7.55 -0.81
CA ILE A 58 -9.41 -8.61 -1.83
C ILE A 58 -9.99 -9.91 -1.26
N GLN A 59 -9.67 -10.23 0.01
CA GLN A 59 -10.25 -11.38 0.70
C GLN A 59 -11.77 -11.24 0.83
N THR A 60 -12.25 -10.07 1.28
CA THR A 60 -13.69 -9.76 1.37
C THR A 60 -14.37 -9.79 0.01
N PHE A 61 -13.72 -9.24 -1.03
CA PHE A 61 -14.25 -9.30 -2.39
C PHE A 61 -14.55 -10.73 -2.83
N GLY A 62 -13.65 -11.67 -2.57
CA GLY A 62 -13.88 -13.09 -2.86
C GLY A 62 -15.09 -13.66 -2.11
N ILE A 63 -15.25 -13.33 -0.83
CA ILE A 63 -16.39 -13.80 -0.01
C ILE A 63 -17.73 -13.30 -0.60
N ILE A 64 -17.81 -12.01 -0.91
CA ILE A 64 -19.05 -11.39 -1.41
C ILE A 64 -19.37 -11.85 -2.84
N THR A 65 -18.38 -11.86 -3.73
CA THR A 65 -18.62 -12.19 -5.15
C THR A 65 -18.95 -13.66 -5.40
N THR A 66 -18.53 -14.56 -4.51
CA THR A 66 -18.87 -15.99 -4.58
C THR A 66 -20.21 -16.31 -3.91
N GLY A 67 -20.81 -15.37 -3.17
CA GLY A 67 -22.02 -15.61 -2.38
C GLY A 67 -21.77 -16.43 -1.10
N ALA A 68 -20.51 -16.60 -0.70
CA ALA A 68 -20.14 -17.33 0.51
C ALA A 68 -20.70 -16.67 1.78
N ASP A 69 -20.82 -15.35 1.79
CA ASP A 69 -21.51 -14.57 2.82
C ASP A 69 -22.95 -15.05 3.05
N LYS A 70 -23.71 -15.23 1.97
CA LYS A 70 -25.10 -15.71 2.02
C LYS A 70 -25.19 -17.17 2.43
N ALA A 71 -24.33 -18.02 1.87
CA ALA A 71 -24.29 -19.44 2.18
C ALA A 71 -23.97 -19.70 3.66
N LEU A 72 -23.04 -18.92 4.22
CA LEU A 72 -22.63 -18.99 5.62
C LEU A 72 -23.52 -18.14 6.55
N LYS A 73 -24.49 -17.39 6.00
CA LYS A 73 -25.38 -16.47 6.74
C LYS A 73 -24.60 -15.48 7.61
N LEU A 74 -23.51 -14.95 7.08
CA LEU A 74 -22.71 -13.94 7.77
C LEU A 74 -23.57 -12.70 8.04
N ASN A 75 -23.51 -12.19 9.25
CA ASN A 75 -24.14 -10.94 9.66
C ASN A 75 -23.16 -10.17 10.55
N ASP A 76 -23.45 -8.89 10.78
CA ASP A 76 -22.57 -8.00 11.55
C ASP A 76 -22.67 -8.23 13.07
N GLU A 77 -23.64 -9.05 13.52
CA GLU A 77 -23.82 -9.38 14.93
C GLU A 77 -22.89 -10.53 15.33
N ARG A 78 -22.35 -10.44 16.55
CA ARG A 78 -21.43 -11.44 17.10
C ARG A 78 -22.19 -12.59 17.76
#